data_AF-A0A9D8ATF0-F1
#
_entry.id   AF-A0A9D8ATF0-F1
#
_cell.length_a   1.000
_cell.length_b   1.000
_cell.length_c   1.000
_cell.angle_alpha   90.00
_cell.angle_beta   90.00
_cell.angle_gamma   90.00
#
_symmetry.space_group_name_H-M   'P 1'
#
loop_
_entity.id
_entity.type
_entity.pdbx_description
1 polymer ?
#
loop_
_entity_poly.entity_id
_entity_poly.type
_entity_poly.pdbx_seq_one_letter_code
_entity_poly.pdbx_strand_id
1 'polypeptide(L)' 'MPDRKGKYTTISIPRELYERVSKIIEDTGFRSPTEYIVYLTRQAVIAIEADGNLIHSLPYSVGRTDEGA' A
#
# COMPACT_ATOMS: atom_id res chain seq x y z
N MET A 1 9.30 9.94 -24.83
CA MET A 1 9.21 9.95 -23.35
C MET A 1 8.12 8.98 -22.95
N PRO A 2 8.39 7.90 -22.19
CA PRO A 2 7.35 6.92 -21.89
C PRO A 2 6.29 7.55 -20.99
N ASP A 3 5.05 7.40 -21.44
CA ASP A 3 3.82 7.93 -20.87
C ASP A 3 3.71 7.61 -19.37
N ARG A 4 3.58 8.64 -18.51
CA ARG A 4 3.45 8.48 -17.04
C ARG A 4 2.03 8.09 -16.59
N LYS A 5 1.13 7.84 -17.54
CA LYS A 5 -0.30 7.66 -17.34
C LYS A 5 -0.58 6.21 -16.90
N GLY A 6 -0.15 5.89 -15.68
CA GLY A 6 -0.28 4.55 -15.11
C GLY A 6 0.63 4.26 -13.92
N LYS A 7 1.49 5.21 -13.52
CA LYS A 7 2.45 5.00 -12.42
C LYS A 7 1.85 5.12 -11.02
N TYR A 8 0.68 5.73 -10.91
CA TYR A 8 0.06 6.05 -9.63
C TYR A 8 -1.39 5.61 -9.64
N THR A 9 -1.80 4.98 -8.56
CA THR A 9 -3.18 4.64 -8.27
C THR A 9 -3.68 5.52 -7.12
N THR A 10 -4.95 5.87 -7.15
CA THR A 10 -5.59 6.61 -6.04
C THR A 10 -6.22 5.60 -5.10
N ILE A 11 -5.80 5.62 -3.83
CA ILE A 11 -6.40 4.81 -2.78
C ILE A 11 -7.27 5.68 -1.88
N SER A 12 -8.46 5.20 -1.55
CA SER A 12 -9.30 5.84 -0.54
C SER A 12 -8.83 5.38 0.84
N ILE A 13 -8.33 6.32 1.64
CA ILE A 13 -7.93 6.10 3.03
C ILE A 13 -8.85 6.95 3.93
N PRO A 14 -9.37 6.40 5.05
CA PRO A 14 -10.03 7.19 6.07
C PRO A 14 -9.18 8.38 6.49
N ARG A 15 -9.75 9.58 6.47
CA ARG A 15 -9.03 10.84 6.78
C ARG A 15 -8.32 10.76 8.13
N GLU A 16 -8.99 10.22 9.14
CA GLU A 16 -8.44 9.94 10.47
C GLU A 16 -7.10 9.19 10.44
N LEU A 17 -6.99 8.15 9.60
CA LEU A 17 -5.76 7.37 9.48
C LEU A 17 -4.65 8.20 8.82
N TYR A 18 -4.98 8.93 7.76
CA TYR A 18 -4.01 9.78 7.07
C TYR A 18 -3.45 10.87 8.01
N GLU A 19 -4.30 11.49 8.83
CA GLU A 19 -3.90 12.50 9.81
C GLU A 19 -3.02 11.92 10.91
N ARG A 20 -3.37 10.73 11.44
CA ARG A 20 -2.53 10.03 12.42
C ARG A 20 -1.16 9.68 11.84
N VAL A 21 -1.12 9.19 10.60
CA VAL A 21 0.14 8.93 9.90
C VAL A 21 0.95 10.20 9.77
N SER A 22 0.33 11.32 9.37
CA SER A 22 1.01 12.62 9.28
C SER A 22 1.71 12.99 10.60
N LYS A 23 1.01 12.88 11.72
CA LYS A 23 1.58 13.19 13.05
C LYS A 23 2.74 12.27 13.43
N ILE A 24 2.62 10.98 13.12
CA ILE A 24 3.68 10.00 13.42
C ILE A 24 4.96 10.31 12.64
N ILE A 25 4.83 10.83 11.42
CA ILE A 25 5.98 11.09 10.55
C ILE A 25 6.57 12.51 10.67
N GLU A 26 6.00 13.40 11.49
CA GLU A 26 6.45 14.80 11.62
C GLU A 26 7.94 14.91 12.01
N ASP A 27 8.43 14.02 12.87
CA ASP A 27 9.84 13.97 13.29
C ASP A 27 10.68 12.95 12.51
N THR A 28 10.11 12.41 11.43
CA THR A 28 10.81 11.48 10.56
C THR A 28 11.23 12.21 9.29
N GLY A 29 12.36 11.83 8.68
CA GLY A 29 12.87 12.47 7.45
C GLY A 29 11.98 12.30 6.20
N PHE A 30 10.74 11.83 6.35
CA PHE A 30 9.77 11.70 5.26
C PHE A 30 9.17 13.07 4.93
N ARG A 31 9.04 13.37 3.63
CA ARG A 31 8.52 14.67 3.16
C ARG A 31 7.00 14.72 3.10
N SER A 32 6.34 13.56 3.16
CA SER A 32 4.88 13.46 3.12
C SER A 32 4.37 12.12 3.63
N PRO A 33 3.09 12.06 4.09
CA PRO A 33 2.45 10.79 4.44
C PRO A 33 2.40 9.81 3.27
N THR A 34 2.22 10.30 2.05
CA THR A 34 2.23 9.48 0.83
C THR A 34 3.58 8.79 0.61
N GLU A 35 4.70 9.50 0.83
CA GLU A 35 6.03 8.92 0.72
C GLU A 35 6.25 7.79 1.72
N TYR A 36 5.79 7.99 2.95
CA TYR A 36 5.82 6.96 3.99
C TYR A 36 4.96 5.74 3.64
N ILE A 37 3.73 5.94 3.14
CA ILE A 37 2.83 4.84 2.72
C ILE A 37 3.45 4.04 1.57
N VAL A 38 4.09 4.71 0.61
CA VAL A 38 4.80 4.04 -0.51
C VAL A 38 5.97 3.21 0.03
N TYR A 39 6.73 3.74 0.99
CA TYR A 39 7.81 3.01 1.63
C TYR A 39 7.30 1.75 2.35
N LEU A 40 6.26 1.87 3.18
CA LEU A 40 5.65 0.74 3.89
C LEU A 40 5.12 -0.33 2.94
N THR A 41 4.41 0.09 1.89
CA THR A 41 3.90 -0.85 0.87
C THR A 41 5.04 -1.63 0.22
N ARG A 42 6.15 -0.97 -0.10
CA ARG A 42 7.33 -1.65 -0.68
C ARG A 42 7.94 -2.66 0.28
N GLN A 43 8.09 -2.30 1.56
CA GLN A 43 8.63 -3.21 2.58
C GLN A 43 7.72 -4.42 2.78
N ALA A 44 6.41 -4.21 2.84
CA ALA A 44 5.42 -5.27 2.97
C ALA A 44 5.49 -6.24 1.77
N VAL A 45 5.54 -5.73 0.54
CA VAL A 45 5.66 -6.56 -0.67
C VAL A 45 6.96 -7.38 -0.64
N ILE A 46 8.10 -6.76 -0.32
CA ILE A 46 9.38 -7.49 -0.23
C ILE A 46 9.32 -8.60 0.82
N ALA A 47 8.79 -8.32 2.00
CA ALA A 47 8.66 -9.32 3.06
C ALA A 47 7.76 -10.48 2.63
N ILE A 48 6.64 -10.17 1.97
CA ILE A 48 5.70 -11.17 1.48
C ILE A 48 6.32 -12.03 0.36
N GLU A 49 7.02 -11.42 -0.59
CA GLU A 49 7.71 -12.12 -1.68
C GLU A 49 8.85 -13.01 -1.15
N ALA A 50 9.55 -12.56 -0.10
CA ALA A 50 10.63 -13.32 0.54
C ALA A 50 10.10 -14.53 1.32
N ASP A 51 8.96 -14.40 2.01
CA ASP A 51 8.40 -15.45 2.87
C ASP A 51 7.36 -16.35 2.16
N GLY A 52 6.95 -16.01 0.93
CA GLY A 52 6.14 -16.84 0.02
C GLY A 52 4.71 -17.21 0.49
N ASN A 53 4.38 -17.05 1.77
CA ASN A 53 3.19 -17.62 2.40
C ASN A 53 2.38 -16.63 3.26
N LEU A 54 2.77 -15.34 3.35
CA LEU A 54 2.07 -14.34 4.16
C LEU A 54 0.78 -13.77 3.52
N ILE A 55 0.60 -13.94 2.20
CA ILE A 55 -0.64 -13.49 1.52
C ILE A 55 -1.88 -14.23 2.08
N HIS A 56 -1.72 -15.47 2.55
CA HIS A 56 -2.85 -16.36 2.87
C HIS A 56 -3.43 -16.19 4.28
N SER A 57 -2.81 -15.41 5.17
CA SER A 57 -3.34 -15.16 6.52
C SER A 57 -4.09 -13.82 6.67
N LEU A 58 -4.22 -13.03 5.60
CA LEU A 58 -5.04 -11.81 5.63
C LEU A 58 -6.53 -12.19 5.48
N PRO A 59 -7.43 -11.74 6.37
CA PRO A 59 -8.86 -12.13 6.39
C PRO A 59 -9.67 -11.62 5.19
N TYR A 60 -9.06 -10.87 4.29
CA TYR A 60 -9.64 -10.46 3.01
C TYR A 60 -8.90 -11.13 1.86
N SER A 61 -9.04 -12.45 1.77
CA SER A 61 -8.92 -13.13 0.50
C SER A 61 -9.95 -12.51 -0.45
N VAL A 62 -9.43 -11.75 -1.43
CA VAL A 62 -10.14 -11.34 -2.64
C VAL A 62 -10.99 -12.52 -3.08
N GLY A 63 -12.31 -12.32 -3.08
CA GLY A 63 -13.21 -13.26 -3.72
C GLY A 63 -12.66 -13.50 -5.12
N ARG A 64 -12.26 -14.74 -5.38
CA ARG A 64 -12.04 -15.23 -6.73
C ARG A 64 -13.37 -14.95 -7.44
N THR A 65 -13.43 -13.85 -8.20
CA THR A 65 -14.42 -13.75 -9.26
C THR A 65 -13.90 -14.73 -10.29
N ASP A 66 -14.28 -16.00 -10.11
CA ASP A 66 -14.28 -16.96 -11.18
C ASP A 66 -15.04 -16.30 -12.33
N GLU A 67 -14.29 -15.94 -13.37
CA GLU A 67 -14.84 -15.58 -14.67
C GLU A 67 -15.60 -16.81 -15.17
N GLY A 68 -16.92 -16.77 -15.00
CA GLY A 68 -17.85 -17.81 -15.39
C GLY A 68 -18.91 -17.23 -16.31
N ALA A 69 -18.65 -17.31 -17.62
CA ALA A 69 -19.57 -17.66 -18.72
C ALA A 69 -19.03 -17.16 -20.07
#